data_AF-A0A8S1XG49-F1
#
_entry.id   AF-A0A8S1XG49-F1
#
_cell.length_a   1.000
_cell.length_b   1.000
_cell.length_c   1.000
_cell.angle_alpha   90.00
_cell.angle_beta   90.00
_cell.angle_gamma   90.00
#
_symmetry.space_group_name_H-M   'P 1'
#
loop_
_entity.id
_entity.type
_entity.pdbx_description
1 polymer ?
#
loop_
_entity_poly.entity_id
_entity_poly.type
_entity_poly.pdbx_seq_one_letter_code
_entity_poly.pdbx_strand_id
1 'polypeptide(L)'
;MNFLKNVDFFGVPFLQNINQQQTLYKSALGGFLSVFIGITSLAYSFWIIYLWNSNQMSPKISNSKYVSDYSLLNFNSGKISVYYEAYEGVIDPFQSRILLPLVMYTENFLPTQIKLIEDSVDASNGKLYVPNLDLGYTFIDGYQQTSKQMYIFISLCEEKYLKEDEKCGSAELREQFFQQRINFFGVQVESTTLDSRDGSEQITIQDIYIELEQQSCYSISTFLETNFYEIQDYLLFGTSKQKEYISGAKVQTQSLSSERCKLTYQNEALAVIYVAMNGTQTKTIFQYPKLGDLLANIGSIISILFMFKYIIIYMNQYSLNQKVLSDLMNLYYPEFKNIKIIKNWRFKVTKITLNHVQVDQIEYYKIYDKIKKQMQQKLSYMNLLYEISRIYLIIRSIKLRDELLKSHQIGIKLNLSTVKEDNYLSNYRSDQKINTQAEPFILNEDDAELLSLSKRGNQKYIETIPEEIYNEVDYYYLNKII
;
A
#
# COMPACT_ATOMS: atom_id res chain seq x y z
N MET A 1 18.21 -5.39 31.70
CA MET A 1 17.18 -6.43 31.44
C MET A 1 15.76 -5.99 31.81
N ASN A 2 15.55 -5.23 32.89
CA ASN A 2 14.20 -4.77 33.29
C ASN A 2 13.57 -3.79 32.30
N PHE A 3 14.36 -2.92 31.66
CA PHE A 3 13.86 -2.02 30.60
C PHE A 3 13.20 -2.78 29.44
N LEU A 4 13.84 -3.83 28.90
CA LEU A 4 13.28 -4.65 27.82
C LEU A 4 11.94 -5.28 28.23
N LYS A 5 11.84 -5.81 29.47
CA LYS A 5 10.58 -6.37 29.96
C LYS A 5 9.46 -5.32 30.02
N ASN A 6 9.77 -4.06 30.30
CA ASN A 6 8.74 -3.02 30.36
C ASN A 6 8.18 -2.66 28.97
N VAL A 7 9.04 -2.72 27.94
CA VAL A 7 8.72 -2.40 26.54
C VAL A 7 8.01 -3.54 25.80
N ASP A 8 7.90 -4.73 26.41
CA ASP A 8 7.11 -5.83 25.85
C ASP A 8 5.62 -5.44 25.80
N PHE A 9 5.14 -5.17 24.58
CA PHE A 9 3.73 -4.88 24.27
C PHE A 9 2.90 -6.16 24.10
N PHE A 10 3.54 -7.33 24.07
CA PHE A 10 2.94 -8.64 23.81
C PHE A 10 2.91 -9.53 25.07
N GLY A 11 2.81 -8.89 26.24
CA GLY A 11 2.68 -9.57 27.52
C GLY A 11 1.43 -10.47 27.57
N VAL A 12 1.53 -11.59 28.29
CA VAL A 12 0.47 -12.59 28.40
C VAL A 12 -0.14 -12.51 29.80
N PRO A 13 -1.49 -12.51 29.96
CA PRO A 13 -2.11 -12.47 31.27
C PRO A 13 -1.79 -13.72 32.09
N PHE A 14 -1.58 -13.52 33.38
CA PHE A 14 -1.40 -14.63 34.33
C PHE A 14 -2.77 -15.21 34.70
N LEU A 15 -3.14 -16.35 34.10
CA LEU A 15 -4.48 -16.95 34.28
C LEU A 15 -4.76 -17.40 35.73
N GLN A 16 -3.72 -17.67 36.52
CA GLN A 16 -3.85 -18.08 37.92
C GLN A 16 -3.37 -16.94 38.82
N ASN A 17 -4.14 -15.86 38.99
CA ASN A 17 -3.77 -14.70 39.81
C ASN A 17 -3.47 -15.08 41.28
N ILE A 18 -2.24 -15.53 41.58
CA ILE A 18 -1.76 -15.83 42.93
C ILE A 18 -1.06 -14.59 43.54
N ASN A 19 -0.70 -13.59 42.72
CA ASN A 19 -0.06 -12.36 43.19
C ASN A 19 -0.72 -11.11 42.56
N GLN A 20 -1.33 -10.24 43.37
CA GLN A 20 -2.07 -9.05 42.93
C GLN A 20 -1.20 -8.03 42.15
N GLN A 21 0.12 -8.12 42.24
CA GLN A 21 1.05 -7.15 41.63
C GLN A 21 1.50 -7.50 40.20
N GLN A 22 1.22 -8.70 39.68
CA GLN A 22 1.67 -9.14 38.35
C GLN A 22 0.53 -9.72 37.51
N THR A 23 -0.23 -8.86 36.85
CA THR A 23 -1.34 -9.26 35.95
C THR A 23 -0.87 -9.75 34.58
N LEU A 24 0.34 -9.36 34.15
CA LEU A 24 0.91 -9.69 32.84
C LEU A 24 2.34 -10.22 32.98
N TYR A 25 2.60 -11.38 32.39
CA TYR A 25 3.96 -11.85 32.17
C TYR A 25 4.56 -11.18 30.93
N LYS A 26 5.68 -10.47 31.15
CA LYS A 26 6.48 -9.83 30.10
C LYS A 26 7.88 -10.41 30.05
N SER A 27 8.40 -10.66 28.86
CA SER A 27 9.74 -11.24 28.68
C SER A 27 10.72 -10.24 28.07
N ALA A 28 12.01 -10.43 28.35
CA ALA A 28 13.06 -9.58 27.75
C ALA A 28 13.18 -9.82 26.23
N LEU A 29 12.87 -11.04 25.76
CA LEU A 29 12.84 -11.39 24.35
C LEU A 29 11.65 -10.74 23.64
N GLY A 30 10.46 -10.77 24.26
CA GLY A 30 9.27 -10.08 23.76
C GLY A 30 9.50 -8.59 23.63
N GLY A 31 10.11 -7.97 24.65
CA GLY A 31 10.54 -6.57 24.61
C GLY A 31 11.53 -6.24 23.50
N PHE A 32 12.55 -7.09 23.29
CA PHE A 32 13.49 -6.91 22.18
C PHE A 32 12.79 -6.95 20.83
N LEU A 33 11.88 -7.91 20.62
CA LEU A 33 11.11 -8.03 19.39
C LEU A 33 10.12 -6.86 19.21
N SER A 34 9.50 -6.35 20.28
CA SER A 34 8.66 -5.15 20.22
C SER A 34 9.45 -3.93 19.75
N VAL A 35 10.67 -3.73 20.25
CA VAL A 35 11.56 -2.64 19.80
C VAL A 35 11.95 -2.82 18.34
N PHE A 36 12.34 -4.04 17.95
CA PHE A 36 12.74 -4.35 16.58
C PHE A 36 11.62 -4.08 15.58
N ILE A 37 10.38 -4.51 15.89
CA ILE A 37 9.20 -4.24 15.05
C ILE A 37 8.99 -2.72 14.93
N GLY A 38 9.01 -1.99 16.05
CA GLY A 38 8.83 -0.53 16.04
C GLY A 38 9.86 0.21 15.18
N ILE A 39 11.14 -0.13 15.32
CA ILE A 39 12.22 0.47 14.51
C ILE A 39 12.03 0.13 13.03
N THR A 40 11.73 -1.13 12.71
CA THR A 40 11.56 -1.57 11.31
C THR A 40 10.36 -0.90 10.65
N SER A 41 9.25 -0.77 11.38
CA SER A 41 8.06 -0.07 10.92
C SER A 41 8.34 1.41 10.65
N LEU A 42 9.02 2.09 11.58
CA LEU A 42 9.37 3.51 11.44
C LEU A 42 10.36 3.74 10.29
N ALA A 43 11.38 2.88 10.14
CA ALA A 43 12.30 2.92 9.01
C ALA A 43 11.57 2.73 7.67
N TYR A 44 10.62 1.80 7.60
CA TYR A 44 9.81 1.59 6.41
C TYR A 44 8.92 2.80 6.09
N SER A 45 8.31 3.43 7.11
CA SER A 45 7.54 4.66 6.90
C SER A 45 8.39 5.79 6.33
N PHE A 46 9.60 6.01 6.86
CA PHE A 46 10.54 7.00 6.31
C PHE A 46 10.95 6.67 4.87
N TRP A 47 11.20 5.40 4.58
CA TRP A 47 11.52 4.94 3.23
C TRP A 47 10.39 5.23 2.23
N ILE A 48 9.14 4.96 2.61
CA ILE A 48 7.96 5.24 1.77
C ILE A 48 7.78 6.75 1.54
N ILE A 49 7.97 7.57 2.57
CA ILE A 49 7.93 9.03 2.42
C ILE A 49 9.05 9.52 1.51
N TYR A 50 10.26 8.95 1.62
CA TYR A 50 11.38 9.28 0.75
C TYR A 50 11.09 8.93 -0.71
N LEU A 51 10.57 7.73 -0.99
CA LEU A 51 10.18 7.31 -2.34
C LEU A 51 9.11 8.21 -2.95
N TRP A 52 8.14 8.65 -2.14
CA TRP A 52 7.11 9.59 -2.56
C TRP A 52 7.71 10.97 -2.89
N ASN A 53 8.54 11.52 -2.00
CA ASN A 53 9.15 12.83 -2.19
C ASN A 53 10.17 12.88 -3.35
N SER A 54 10.75 11.74 -3.73
CA SER A 54 11.70 11.63 -4.85
C SER A 54 11.03 11.28 -6.18
N ASN A 55 9.69 11.27 -6.28
CA ASN A 55 8.94 10.90 -7.48
C ASN A 55 9.31 9.51 -8.03
N GLN A 56 9.76 8.60 -7.16
CA GLN A 56 10.13 7.23 -7.52
C GLN A 56 8.93 6.28 -7.48
N MET A 57 7.78 6.74 -6.99
CA MET A 57 6.53 6.00 -7.05
C MET A 57 5.81 6.29 -8.37
N SER A 58 5.64 5.26 -9.19
CA SER A 58 4.86 5.37 -10.42
C SER A 58 3.40 5.76 -10.11
N PRO A 59 2.82 6.71 -10.86
CA PRO A 59 1.40 7.01 -10.74
C PRO A 59 0.55 5.86 -11.28
N LYS A 60 -0.71 5.83 -10.85
CA LYS A 60 -1.74 5.05 -11.52
C LYS A 60 -2.09 5.78 -12.82
N ILE A 61 -1.98 5.10 -13.95
CA ILE A 61 -2.27 5.66 -15.27
C ILE A 61 -3.58 5.06 -15.76
N SER A 62 -4.54 5.90 -16.12
CA SER A 62 -5.77 5.48 -16.78
C SER A 62 -5.94 6.20 -18.11
N ASN A 63 -6.29 5.44 -19.14
CA ASN A 63 -6.53 5.97 -20.48
C ASN A 63 -8.01 5.80 -20.85
N SER A 64 -8.63 6.85 -21.36
CA SER A 64 -9.95 6.78 -21.98
C SER A 64 -9.95 7.56 -23.30
N LYS A 65 -10.93 7.28 -24.16
CA LYS A 65 -11.12 8.03 -25.41
C LYS A 65 -12.38 8.87 -25.29
N TYR A 66 -12.30 10.12 -25.72
CA TYR A 66 -13.46 11.02 -25.74
C TYR A 66 -13.38 11.97 -26.93
N VAL A 67 -14.52 12.59 -27.21
CA VAL A 67 -14.68 13.62 -28.23
C VAL A 67 -14.26 14.93 -27.59
N SER A 68 -13.20 15.56 -28.10
CA SER A 68 -12.60 16.77 -27.52
C SER A 68 -12.84 17.98 -28.40
N ASP A 69 -12.99 19.15 -27.79
CA ASP A 69 -13.10 20.43 -28.47
C ASP A 69 -11.74 21.08 -28.78
N TYR A 70 -10.63 20.46 -28.36
CA TYR A 70 -9.25 20.92 -28.54
C TYR A 70 -8.97 22.33 -27.98
N SER A 71 -9.79 22.77 -27.02
CA SER A 71 -9.75 24.14 -26.50
C SER A 71 -8.45 24.50 -25.77
N LEU A 72 -7.71 23.51 -25.26
CA LEU A 72 -6.44 23.72 -24.54
C LEU A 72 -5.22 23.40 -25.40
N LEU A 73 -5.42 22.97 -26.65
CA LEU A 73 -4.34 22.58 -27.53
C LEU A 73 -3.51 23.80 -27.90
N ASN A 74 -2.25 23.79 -27.49
CA ASN A 74 -1.28 24.78 -27.95
C ASN A 74 -0.61 24.28 -29.22
N PHE A 75 -0.97 24.84 -30.38
CA PHE A 75 -0.36 24.48 -31.67
C PHE A 75 1.15 24.77 -31.75
N ASN A 76 1.73 25.53 -30.80
CA ASN A 76 3.18 25.70 -30.72
C ASN A 76 3.91 24.46 -30.15
N SER A 77 3.19 23.53 -29.50
CA SER A 77 3.73 22.35 -28.80
C SER A 77 3.87 21.09 -29.66
N GLY A 78 3.43 21.15 -30.92
CA GLY A 78 3.68 20.14 -31.93
C GLY A 78 3.77 20.83 -33.28
N LYS A 79 4.81 20.53 -34.05
CA LYS A 79 5.15 21.22 -35.30
C LYS A 79 5.18 20.20 -36.42
N ILE A 80 4.67 20.61 -37.58
CA ILE A 80 4.97 19.92 -38.83
C ILE A 80 6.01 20.74 -39.53
N SER A 81 7.06 20.10 -40.04
CA SER A 81 8.02 20.77 -40.91
C SER A 81 8.34 19.91 -42.12
N VAL A 82 8.70 20.57 -43.21
CA VAL A 82 9.16 19.92 -44.44
C VAL A 82 10.60 20.33 -44.66
N TYR A 83 11.44 19.37 -45.03
CA TYR A 83 12.84 19.63 -45.31
C TYR A 83 13.34 18.76 -46.46
N TYR A 84 14.41 19.20 -47.10
CA TYR A 84 15.18 18.39 -48.03
C TYR A 84 16.55 18.16 -47.41
N GLU A 85 16.98 16.91 -47.35
CA GLU A 85 18.28 16.58 -46.78
C GLU A 85 19.37 16.88 -47.81
N ALA A 86 20.07 17.99 -47.60
CA ALA A 86 21.13 18.42 -48.50
C ALA A 86 22.47 17.77 -48.12
N TYR A 87 23.01 16.97 -49.03
CA TYR A 87 24.37 16.42 -48.93
C TYR A 87 25.34 17.23 -49.81
N GLU A 88 26.64 17.20 -49.50
CA GLU A 88 27.65 17.85 -50.35
C GLU A 88 27.56 17.33 -51.79
N GLY A 89 27.39 18.25 -52.75
CA GLY A 89 27.26 17.94 -54.18
C GLY A 89 25.85 17.59 -54.67
N VAL A 90 24.83 17.63 -53.80
CA VAL A 90 23.41 17.47 -54.15
C VAL A 90 22.77 18.84 -54.33
N ILE A 91 21.77 18.94 -55.23
CA ILE A 91 21.07 20.19 -55.50
C ILE A 91 19.90 20.26 -54.51
N ASP A 92 19.92 21.20 -53.57
CA ASP A 92 18.78 21.46 -52.70
C ASP A 92 17.67 22.15 -53.53
N PRO A 93 16.54 21.47 -53.79
CA PRO A 93 15.51 21.98 -54.68
C PRO A 93 14.75 23.17 -54.11
N PHE A 94 14.75 23.35 -52.79
CA PHE A 94 14.08 24.48 -52.14
C PHE A 94 14.96 25.72 -52.20
N GLN A 95 16.27 25.59 -51.95
CA GLN A 95 17.20 26.71 -52.08
C GLN A 95 17.38 27.15 -53.54
N SER A 96 17.47 26.20 -54.46
CA SER A 96 17.62 26.48 -55.89
C SER A 96 16.31 26.82 -56.60
N ARG A 97 15.19 26.87 -55.85
CA ARG A 97 13.83 27.21 -56.35
C ARG A 97 13.42 26.35 -57.55
N ILE A 98 13.73 25.06 -57.48
CA ILE A 98 13.20 24.05 -58.38
C ILE A 98 11.84 23.59 -57.87
N LEU A 99 11.75 23.38 -56.56
CA LEU A 99 10.52 23.04 -55.85
C LEU A 99 10.18 24.14 -54.84
N LEU A 100 8.89 24.34 -54.62
CA LEU A 100 8.39 25.27 -53.61
C LEU A 100 7.53 24.52 -52.58
N PRO A 101 7.81 24.68 -51.28
CA PRO A 101 6.93 24.22 -50.22
C PRO A 101 5.79 25.23 -50.05
N LEU A 102 4.60 24.86 -50.50
CA LEU A 102 3.40 25.71 -50.44
C LEU A 102 2.42 25.18 -49.39
N VAL A 103 1.60 26.06 -48.82
CA VAL A 103 0.53 25.71 -47.89
C VAL A 103 -0.80 26.27 -48.35
N MET A 104 -1.86 25.51 -48.12
CA MET A 104 -3.26 25.91 -48.30
C MET A 104 -4.06 25.42 -47.11
N TYR A 105 -4.97 26.25 -46.61
CA TYR A 105 -5.94 25.84 -45.61
C TYR A 105 -7.29 25.63 -46.26
N THR A 106 -8.10 24.75 -45.70
CA THR A 106 -9.53 24.70 -46.01
C THR A 106 -10.30 25.19 -44.79
N GLU A 107 -11.32 26.01 -44.99
CA GLU A 107 -12.28 26.38 -43.95
C GLU A 107 -13.67 25.94 -44.40
N ASN A 108 -14.31 25.06 -43.62
CA ASN A 108 -15.60 24.44 -43.98
C ASN A 108 -15.60 23.84 -45.39
N PHE A 109 -14.54 23.10 -45.72
CA PHE A 109 -14.30 22.47 -47.03
C PHE A 109 -14.07 23.44 -48.20
N LEU A 110 -13.98 24.74 -47.97
CA LEU A 110 -13.64 25.73 -48.99
C LEU A 110 -12.13 26.00 -48.96
N PRO A 111 -11.41 25.85 -50.09
CA PRO A 111 -9.98 26.10 -50.15
C PRO A 111 -9.66 27.60 -50.09
N THR A 112 -8.63 27.94 -49.33
CA THR A 112 -8.03 29.27 -49.30
C THR A 112 -6.97 29.43 -50.40
N GLN A 113 -6.41 30.63 -50.56
CA GLN A 113 -5.33 30.85 -51.51
C GLN A 113 -4.05 30.13 -51.07
N ILE A 114 -3.40 29.46 -52.01
CA ILE A 114 -2.09 28.80 -51.83
C ILE A 114 -1.02 29.87 -51.58
N LYS A 115 -0.19 29.67 -50.55
CA LYS A 115 0.90 30.57 -50.16
C LYS A 115 2.22 29.81 -50.01
N LEU A 116 3.35 30.49 -50.22
CA LEU A 116 4.67 29.94 -49.93
C LEU A 116 4.89 29.85 -48.41
N ILE A 117 5.52 28.78 -47.93
CA ILE A 117 5.95 28.67 -46.53
C ILE A 117 7.25 29.49 -46.38
N GLU A 118 7.14 30.69 -45.80
CA GLU A 118 8.27 31.60 -45.61
C GLU A 118 9.07 31.29 -44.32
N ASP A 119 8.40 30.79 -43.29
CA ASP A 119 9.02 30.49 -42.00
C ASP A 119 9.95 29.28 -42.13
N SER A 120 11.25 29.50 -41.94
CA SER A 120 12.28 28.46 -42.00
C SER A 120 13.21 28.49 -40.80
N VAL A 121 13.61 27.32 -40.31
CA VAL A 121 14.60 27.14 -39.25
C VAL A 121 15.82 26.40 -39.82
N ASP A 122 17.02 26.92 -39.58
CA ASP A 122 18.24 26.23 -39.96
C ASP A 122 18.47 25.02 -39.04
N ALA A 123 18.66 23.84 -39.63
CA ALA A 123 18.95 22.58 -38.96
C ALA A 123 20.23 21.94 -39.51
N SER A 124 20.75 20.92 -38.83
CA SER A 124 22.01 20.25 -39.21
C SER A 124 21.95 19.58 -40.58
N ASN A 125 20.75 19.27 -41.08
CA ASN A 125 20.47 18.56 -42.32
C ASN A 125 19.88 19.47 -43.43
N GLY A 126 19.83 20.78 -43.21
CA GLY A 126 19.29 21.75 -44.17
C GLY A 126 18.32 22.73 -43.52
N LYS A 127 17.44 23.33 -44.34
CA LYS A 127 16.39 24.23 -43.85
C LYS A 127 15.08 23.48 -43.62
N LEU A 128 14.51 23.63 -42.44
CA LEU A 128 13.18 23.14 -42.08
C LEU A 128 12.15 24.23 -42.37
N TYR A 129 11.23 24.00 -43.29
CA TYR A 129 10.11 24.91 -43.59
C TYR A 129 8.93 24.56 -42.69
N VAL A 130 8.47 25.51 -41.87
CA VAL A 130 7.51 25.28 -40.79
C VAL A 130 6.21 26.06 -41.08
N PRO A 131 5.15 25.42 -41.62
CA PRO A 131 3.86 26.08 -41.76
C PRO A 131 3.21 26.37 -40.41
N ASN A 132 2.43 27.45 -40.34
CA ASN A 132 1.61 27.77 -39.18
C ASN A 132 0.44 26.78 -39.07
N LEU A 133 0.39 25.99 -38.00
CA LEU A 133 -0.71 25.05 -37.78
C LEU A 133 -1.99 25.79 -37.38
N ASP A 134 -2.95 25.86 -38.30
CA ASP A 134 -4.32 26.35 -38.06
C ASP A 134 -5.32 25.23 -38.42
N LEU A 135 -5.62 24.38 -37.44
CA LEU A 135 -6.54 23.24 -37.56
C LEU A 135 -7.70 23.42 -36.58
N GLY A 136 -8.86 22.87 -36.91
CA GLY A 136 -10.06 23.17 -36.13
C GLY A 136 -11.23 22.23 -36.40
N TYR A 137 -12.18 22.26 -35.47
CA TYR A 137 -13.43 21.51 -35.54
C TYR A 137 -14.62 22.43 -35.34
N THR A 138 -15.74 22.05 -35.95
CA THR A 138 -17.05 22.63 -35.69
C THR A 138 -18.08 21.54 -35.49
N PHE A 139 -19.11 21.83 -34.70
CA PHE A 139 -20.28 20.98 -34.60
C PHE A 139 -21.24 21.30 -35.75
N ILE A 140 -21.47 20.32 -36.61
CA ILE A 140 -22.45 20.38 -37.70
C ILE A 140 -23.46 19.25 -37.43
N ASP A 141 -24.74 19.61 -37.26
CA ASP A 141 -25.83 18.67 -36.97
C ASP A 141 -25.61 17.77 -35.74
N GLY A 142 -24.94 18.31 -34.70
CA GLY A 142 -24.61 17.58 -33.48
C GLY A 142 -23.41 16.62 -33.60
N TYR A 143 -22.79 16.52 -34.78
CA TYR A 143 -21.56 15.77 -34.99
C TYR A 143 -20.37 16.73 -35.06
N GLN A 144 -19.28 16.38 -34.37
CA GLN A 144 -18.03 17.11 -34.50
C GLN A 144 -17.35 16.74 -35.82
N GLN A 145 -17.14 17.74 -36.67
CA GLN A 145 -16.49 17.58 -37.98
C GLN A 145 -15.29 18.51 -38.08
N THR A 146 -14.24 18.06 -38.78
CA THR A 146 -13.05 18.88 -39.03
C THR A 146 -13.45 20.06 -39.90
N SER A 147 -13.34 21.27 -39.36
CA SER A 147 -13.71 22.52 -40.03
C SER A 147 -12.53 23.19 -40.70
N LYS A 148 -11.33 23.04 -40.12
CA LYS A 148 -10.08 23.54 -40.70
C LYS A 148 -9.08 22.42 -40.92
N GLN A 149 -8.59 22.33 -42.15
CA GLN A 149 -7.57 21.36 -42.56
C GLN A 149 -6.45 22.10 -43.27
N MET A 150 -5.28 21.48 -43.33
CA MET A 150 -4.11 22.04 -43.98
C MET A 150 -3.62 21.10 -45.06
N TYR A 151 -3.19 21.65 -46.20
CA TYR A 151 -2.54 20.93 -47.28
C TYR A 151 -1.18 21.57 -47.51
N ILE A 152 -0.12 20.77 -47.44
CA ILE A 152 1.23 21.19 -47.80
C ILE A 152 1.53 20.59 -49.17
N PHE A 153 1.88 21.43 -50.14
CA PHE A 153 2.24 21.01 -51.48
C PHE A 153 3.74 21.16 -51.67
N ILE A 154 4.35 20.13 -52.24
CA ILE A 154 5.68 20.22 -52.83
C ILE A 154 5.46 20.30 -54.33
N SER A 155 5.50 21.51 -54.87
CA SER A 155 5.18 21.79 -56.27
C SER A 155 6.40 22.24 -57.04
N LEU A 156 6.39 22.03 -58.36
CA LEU A 156 7.34 22.69 -59.26
C LEU A 156 7.23 24.20 -59.09
N CYS A 157 8.37 24.89 -59.18
CA CYS A 157 8.39 26.32 -59.02
C CYS A 157 7.57 27.02 -60.12
N GLU A 158 6.64 27.86 -59.70
CA GLU A 158 5.89 28.78 -60.56
C GLU A 158 6.11 30.20 -60.04
N GLU A 159 6.48 31.13 -60.93
CA GLU A 159 6.82 32.52 -60.56
C GLU A 159 5.67 33.26 -59.86
N LYS A 160 4.41 32.84 -60.06
CA LYS A 160 3.23 33.42 -59.40
C LYS A 160 3.23 33.30 -57.87
N TYR A 161 4.02 32.38 -57.31
CA TYR A 161 4.14 32.18 -55.86
C TYR A 161 5.39 32.86 -55.27
N LEU A 162 6.25 33.41 -56.13
CA LEU A 162 7.48 34.09 -55.75
C LEU A 162 7.26 35.61 -55.62
N LYS A 163 8.23 36.30 -55.00
CA LYS A 163 8.25 37.77 -54.96
C LYS A 163 8.66 38.32 -56.33
N GLU A 164 8.32 39.57 -56.65
CA GLU A 164 8.49 40.16 -58.00
C GLU A 164 9.92 40.08 -58.56
N ASP A 165 10.94 40.05 -57.69
CA ASP A 165 12.37 39.96 -58.08
C ASP A 165 12.93 38.52 -58.10
N GLU A 166 12.10 37.53 -57.78
CA GLU A 166 12.52 36.14 -57.60
C GLU A 166 12.16 35.28 -58.80
N LYS A 167 13.12 34.49 -59.28
CA LYS A 167 12.93 33.57 -60.41
C LYS A 167 13.07 32.12 -59.98
N CYS A 168 12.37 31.25 -60.70
CA CYS A 168 12.53 29.81 -60.60
C CYS A 168 13.88 29.35 -61.16
N GLY A 169 14.35 28.18 -60.72
CA GLY A 169 15.55 27.54 -61.25
C GLY A 169 15.44 27.26 -62.76
N SER A 170 16.58 27.23 -63.46
CA SER A 170 16.61 26.99 -64.91
C SER A 170 16.14 25.58 -65.27
N ALA A 171 15.70 25.39 -66.52
CA ALA A 171 15.27 24.08 -67.01
C ALA A 171 16.40 23.03 -66.96
N GLU A 172 17.64 23.44 -67.23
CA GLU A 172 18.79 22.54 -67.13
C GLU A 172 19.04 22.10 -65.68
N LEU A 173 18.94 23.04 -64.73
CA LEU A 173 19.12 22.72 -63.31
C LEU A 173 18.00 21.80 -62.79
N ARG A 174 16.78 21.99 -63.27
CA ARG A 174 15.64 21.11 -62.97
C ARG A 174 15.89 19.69 -63.47
N GLU A 175 16.37 19.53 -64.70
CA GLU A 175 16.69 18.22 -65.26
C GLU A 175 17.84 17.55 -64.50
N GLN A 176 18.88 18.31 -64.14
CA GLN A 176 19.98 17.82 -63.31
C GLN A 176 19.50 17.32 -61.94
N PHE A 177 18.59 18.04 -61.28
CA PHE A 177 18.00 17.62 -60.01
C PHE A 177 17.29 16.27 -60.13
N PHE A 178 16.37 16.09 -61.08
CA PHE A 178 15.65 14.81 -61.23
C PHE A 178 16.53 13.63 -61.69
N GLN A 179 17.73 13.89 -62.22
CA GLN A 179 18.72 12.87 -62.56
C GLN A 179 19.60 12.46 -61.36
N GLN A 180 19.47 13.11 -60.20
CA GLN A 180 20.21 12.75 -58.99
C GLN A 180 19.78 11.38 -58.46
N ARG A 181 20.73 10.66 -57.85
CA ARG A 181 20.48 9.31 -57.32
C ARG A 181 19.58 9.30 -56.10
N ILE A 182 19.51 10.41 -55.37
CA ILE A 182 18.80 10.53 -54.11
C ILE A 182 17.97 11.80 -54.19
N ASN A 183 16.65 11.62 -54.28
CA ASN A 183 15.68 12.71 -54.32
C ASN A 183 14.54 12.36 -53.39
N PHE A 184 14.78 12.48 -52.09
CA PHE A 184 13.69 12.43 -51.12
C PHE A 184 13.62 13.73 -50.35
N PHE A 185 12.40 14.09 -49.93
CA PHE A 185 12.20 15.11 -48.92
C PHE A 185 11.61 14.45 -47.68
N GLY A 186 11.85 15.05 -46.53
CA GLY A 186 11.34 14.60 -45.25
C GLY A 186 10.21 15.50 -44.77
N VAL A 187 9.21 14.89 -44.13
CA VAL A 187 8.23 15.58 -43.30
C VAL A 187 8.46 15.16 -41.86
N GLN A 188 8.69 16.14 -40.98
CA GLN A 188 8.80 15.92 -39.54
C GLN A 188 7.49 16.26 -38.87
N VAL A 189 7.01 15.35 -38.04
CA VAL A 189 5.97 15.63 -37.06
C VAL A 189 6.59 15.59 -35.67
N GLU A 190 6.67 16.76 -35.04
CA GLU A 190 7.06 16.90 -33.64
C GLU A 190 5.85 16.63 -32.75
N SER A 191 6.04 15.77 -31.76
CA SER A 191 5.01 15.35 -30.81
C SER A 191 5.54 15.50 -29.38
N THR A 192 4.65 15.84 -28.46
CA THR A 192 4.99 16.01 -27.05
C THR A 192 4.19 15.01 -26.22
N THR A 193 4.91 14.25 -25.40
CA THR A 193 4.35 13.33 -24.39
C THR A 193 4.84 13.72 -23.01
N LEU A 194 4.23 13.18 -21.96
CA LEU A 194 4.66 13.44 -20.59
C LEU A 194 5.28 12.18 -19.98
N ASP A 195 6.42 12.34 -19.31
CA ASP A 195 7.00 11.27 -18.49
C ASP A 195 6.06 11.00 -17.31
N SER A 196 5.68 9.74 -17.15
CA SER A 196 4.84 9.29 -16.04
C SER A 196 5.45 9.50 -14.65
N ARG A 197 6.78 9.64 -14.51
CA ARG A 197 7.43 9.72 -13.20
C ARG A 197 7.37 11.11 -12.59
N ASP A 198 7.63 12.13 -13.39
CA ASP A 198 7.76 13.52 -12.92
C ASP A 198 6.84 14.51 -13.67
N GLY A 199 6.12 14.04 -14.71
CA GLY A 199 5.29 14.89 -15.54
C GLY A 199 6.08 15.84 -16.44
N SER A 200 7.38 15.58 -16.67
CA SER A 200 8.20 16.36 -17.59
C SER A 200 7.80 16.13 -19.05
N GLU A 201 7.94 17.17 -19.87
CA GLU A 201 7.63 17.09 -21.31
C GLU A 201 8.75 16.39 -22.05
N GLN A 202 8.39 15.38 -22.85
CA GLN A 202 9.28 14.63 -23.72
C GLN A 202 8.86 14.86 -25.17
N ILE A 203 9.77 15.46 -25.94
CA ILE A 203 9.56 15.75 -27.35
C ILE A 203 10.10 14.59 -28.18
N THR A 204 9.27 14.09 -29.09
CA THR A 204 9.60 13.03 -30.04
C THR A 204 9.31 13.49 -31.46
N ILE A 205 10.23 13.18 -32.38
CA ILE A 205 10.11 13.54 -33.80
C ILE A 205 9.86 12.27 -34.60
N GLN A 206 8.86 12.32 -35.47
CA GLN A 206 8.57 11.28 -36.46
C GLN A 206 8.92 11.80 -37.85
N ASP A 207 9.93 11.21 -38.48
CA ASP A 207 10.31 11.50 -39.87
C ASP A 207 9.53 10.61 -40.86
N ILE A 208 9.01 11.23 -41.92
CA ILE A 208 8.37 10.58 -43.05
C ILE A 208 9.15 10.93 -44.31
N TYR A 209 9.79 9.96 -44.94
CA TYR A 209 10.59 10.15 -46.14
C TYR A 209 9.77 9.86 -47.39
N ILE A 210 9.85 10.75 -48.37
CA ILE A 210 9.07 10.69 -49.61
C ILE A 210 10.02 10.88 -50.77
N GLU A 211 10.18 9.82 -51.57
CA GLU A 211 10.96 9.86 -52.80
C GLU A 211 10.18 10.63 -53.88
N LEU A 212 10.86 11.53 -54.58
CA LEU A 212 10.29 12.39 -55.60
C LEU A 212 10.56 11.82 -56.98
N GLU A 213 9.49 11.60 -57.74
CA GLU A 213 9.55 11.23 -59.14
C GLU A 213 8.75 12.23 -59.96
N GLN A 214 9.25 12.63 -61.13
CA GLN A 214 8.58 13.62 -61.97
C GLN A 214 7.21 13.15 -62.51
N GLN A 215 7.04 11.83 -62.70
CA GLN A 215 5.83 11.26 -63.30
C GLN A 215 4.75 10.91 -62.27
N SER A 216 5.11 10.85 -60.99
CA SER A 216 4.27 10.41 -59.88
C SER A 216 3.96 11.59 -58.95
N CYS A 217 2.79 11.57 -58.32
CA CYS A 217 2.45 12.50 -57.25
C CYS A 217 2.05 11.71 -56.00
N TYR A 218 2.69 11.99 -54.87
CA TYR A 218 2.40 11.33 -53.60
C TYR A 218 1.35 12.10 -52.81
N SER A 219 0.29 11.44 -52.39
CA SER A 219 -0.74 12.00 -51.50
C SER A 219 -0.62 11.35 -50.12
N ILE A 220 -0.39 12.15 -49.09
CA ILE A 220 -0.08 11.68 -47.74
C ILE A 220 -1.08 12.28 -46.79
N SER A 221 -1.94 11.44 -46.24
CA SER A 221 -2.88 11.83 -45.20
C SER A 221 -2.23 11.64 -43.83
N THR A 222 -1.98 12.76 -43.15
CA THR A 222 -1.40 12.84 -41.81
C THR A 222 -2.48 13.27 -40.84
N PHE A 223 -2.91 12.33 -39.99
CA PHE A 223 -3.90 12.55 -38.94
C PHE A 223 -3.19 12.74 -37.61
N LEU A 224 -3.17 13.97 -37.10
CA LEU A 224 -2.56 14.31 -35.82
C LEU A 224 -3.38 13.72 -34.67
N GLU A 225 -2.69 12.97 -33.81
CA GLU A 225 -3.28 12.41 -32.60
C GLU A 225 -2.96 13.32 -31.42
N THR A 226 -3.94 13.55 -30.56
CA THR A 226 -3.76 14.36 -29.36
C THR A 226 -3.98 13.55 -28.11
N ASN A 227 -3.32 14.00 -27.05
CA ASN A 227 -3.53 13.50 -25.71
C ASN A 227 -3.80 14.65 -24.75
N PHE A 228 -4.90 14.53 -24.02
CA PHE A 228 -5.24 15.38 -22.90
C PHE A 228 -4.74 14.72 -21.62
N TYR A 229 -3.75 15.35 -20.99
CA TYR A 229 -3.17 14.91 -19.75
C TYR A 229 -3.85 15.59 -18.57
N GLU A 230 -4.36 14.78 -17.64
CA GLU A 230 -4.82 15.24 -16.34
C GLU A 230 -3.84 14.75 -15.27
N ILE A 231 -3.05 15.66 -14.72
CA ILE A 231 -2.02 15.37 -13.72
C ILE A 231 -2.57 15.68 -12.33
N GLN A 232 -2.68 14.64 -11.50
CA GLN A 232 -3.14 14.73 -10.12
C GLN A 232 -1.96 14.53 -9.17
N ASP A 233 -1.21 15.60 -8.91
CA ASP A 233 0.05 15.62 -8.14
C ASP A 233 -0.09 16.17 -6.71
N TYR A 234 -1.28 16.06 -6.12
CA TYR A 234 -1.57 16.55 -4.77
C TYR A 234 -1.58 15.42 -3.72
N LEU A 235 -1.05 15.70 -2.52
CA LEU A 235 -0.95 14.72 -1.42
C LEU A 235 -2.32 14.35 -0.82
N LEU A 236 -3.21 15.33 -0.64
CA LEU A 236 -4.49 15.20 0.04
C LEU A 236 -5.64 15.73 -0.82
N PHE A 237 -5.66 17.05 -1.01
CA PHE A 237 -6.66 17.75 -1.81
C PHE A 237 -5.95 18.74 -2.72
N GLY A 238 -6.43 18.87 -3.96
CA GLY A 238 -5.86 19.78 -4.94
C GLY A 238 -6.64 19.73 -6.24
N THR A 239 -6.32 20.67 -7.12
CA THR A 239 -6.86 20.73 -8.48
C THR A 239 -5.91 20.02 -9.44
N SER A 240 -6.47 19.21 -10.34
CA SER A 240 -5.68 18.57 -11.39
C SER A 240 -5.09 19.62 -12.34
N LYS A 241 -3.83 19.47 -12.73
CA LYS A 241 -3.24 20.24 -13.83
C LYS A 241 -3.65 19.59 -15.14
N GLN A 242 -4.15 20.39 -16.07
CA GLN A 242 -4.60 19.93 -17.37
C GLN A 242 -3.67 20.47 -18.45
N LYS A 243 -3.23 19.58 -19.34
CA LYS A 243 -2.34 19.91 -20.46
C LYS A 243 -2.81 19.13 -21.68
N GLU A 244 -2.68 19.73 -22.85
CA GLU A 244 -3.09 19.11 -24.11
C GLU A 244 -1.97 19.24 -25.13
N TYR A 245 -1.59 18.11 -25.73
CA TYR A 245 -0.49 18.04 -26.69
C TYR A 245 -0.86 17.20 -27.91
N ILE A 246 -0.20 17.49 -29.04
CA ILE A 246 -0.10 16.55 -30.16
C ILE A 246 0.86 15.43 -29.71
N SER A 247 0.34 14.22 -29.56
CA SER A 247 1.10 13.06 -29.03
C SER A 247 1.64 12.15 -30.12
N GLY A 248 1.31 12.40 -31.39
CA GLY A 248 1.80 11.63 -32.53
C GLY A 248 1.02 11.91 -33.81
N ALA A 249 1.32 11.14 -34.87
CA ALA A 249 0.58 11.19 -36.12
C ALA A 249 0.37 9.80 -36.73
N LYS A 250 -0.80 9.63 -37.33
CA LYS A 250 -1.12 8.49 -38.19
C LYS A 250 -0.99 8.90 -39.65
N VAL A 251 -0.13 8.20 -40.37
CA VAL A 251 0.20 8.52 -41.75
C VAL A 251 -0.38 7.45 -42.66
N GLN A 252 -1.04 7.88 -43.74
CA GLN A 252 -1.51 7.02 -44.81
C GLN A 252 -1.03 7.59 -46.14
N THR A 253 -0.29 6.78 -46.90
CA THR A 253 0.33 7.20 -48.16
C THR A 253 -0.40 6.59 -49.35
N GLN A 254 -0.56 7.38 -50.40
CA GLN A 254 -1.11 6.95 -51.69
C GLN A 254 -0.26 7.55 -52.81
N SER A 255 -0.12 6.84 -53.92
CA SER A 255 0.55 7.33 -55.13
C SER A 255 -0.47 7.54 -56.25
N LEU A 256 -0.43 8.69 -56.88
CA LEU A 256 -1.26 9.08 -58.02
C LEU A 256 -0.35 9.38 -59.22
N SER A 257 -0.90 9.34 -60.44
CA SER A 257 -0.22 9.92 -61.58
C SER A 257 -0.19 11.44 -61.48
N SER A 258 0.88 12.07 -61.99
CA SER A 258 1.02 13.54 -62.05
C SER A 258 -0.19 14.22 -62.71
N GLU A 259 -0.72 13.66 -63.81
CA GLU A 259 -1.93 14.16 -64.49
C GLU A 259 -3.16 14.17 -63.57
N ARG A 260 -3.38 13.08 -62.81
CA ARG A 260 -4.51 12.98 -61.90
C ARG A 260 -4.38 13.97 -60.75
N CYS A 261 -3.17 14.13 -60.22
CA CYS A 261 -2.87 15.07 -59.14
C CYS A 261 -3.11 16.52 -59.59
N LYS A 262 -2.68 16.89 -60.81
CA LYS A 262 -2.95 18.20 -61.42
C LYS A 262 -4.45 18.47 -61.56
N LEU A 263 -5.23 17.47 -61.98
CA LEU A 263 -6.70 17.59 -62.06
C LEU A 263 -7.36 17.73 -60.68
N THR A 264 -6.88 16.99 -59.68
CA THR A 264 -7.48 16.98 -58.34
C THR A 264 -7.18 18.26 -57.55
N TYR A 265 -5.94 18.75 -57.61
CA TYR A 265 -5.49 19.88 -56.78
C TYR A 265 -5.28 21.18 -57.55
N GLN A 266 -5.48 21.18 -58.87
CA GLN A 266 -5.27 22.35 -59.75
C GLN A 266 -3.87 22.97 -59.64
N ASN A 267 -2.87 22.15 -59.30
CA ASN A 267 -1.48 22.54 -59.09
C ASN A 267 -0.54 21.42 -59.58
N GLU A 268 0.63 21.76 -60.11
CA GLU A 268 1.66 20.79 -60.55
C GLU A 268 2.47 20.24 -59.35
N ALA A 269 1.75 19.71 -58.36
CA ALA A 269 2.33 19.15 -57.16
C ALA A 269 2.92 17.74 -57.40
N LEU A 270 4.13 17.52 -56.90
CA LEU A 270 4.78 16.21 -56.84
C LEU A 270 4.48 15.48 -55.53
N ALA A 271 4.15 16.23 -54.48
CA ALA A 271 3.61 15.66 -53.26
C ALA A 271 2.58 16.60 -52.62
N VAL A 272 1.57 16.00 -51.99
CA VAL A 272 0.50 16.67 -51.26
C VAL A 272 0.37 16.01 -49.90
N ILE A 273 0.70 16.74 -48.85
CA ILE A 273 0.53 16.30 -47.46
C ILE A 273 -0.75 16.93 -46.93
N TYR A 274 -1.79 16.12 -46.84
CA TYR A 274 -3.02 16.47 -46.14
C TYR A 274 -2.80 16.33 -44.64
N VAL A 275 -3.01 17.39 -43.89
CA VAL A 275 -2.89 17.42 -42.43
C VAL A 275 -4.25 17.75 -41.84
N ALA A 276 -4.73 16.85 -40.99
CA ALA A 276 -5.93 17.06 -40.21
C ALA A 276 -5.73 16.50 -38.80
N MET A 277 -6.52 17.01 -37.87
CA MET A 277 -6.62 16.41 -36.55
C MET A 277 -7.47 15.12 -36.64
N ASN A 278 -7.18 14.16 -35.77
CA ASN A 278 -8.04 13.00 -35.57
C ASN A 278 -9.24 13.40 -34.70
N GLY A 279 -10.47 13.05 -35.06
CA GLY A 279 -11.70 13.48 -34.35
C GLY A 279 -11.87 12.91 -32.94
N THR A 280 -11.00 12.00 -32.51
CA THR A 280 -10.99 11.42 -31.17
C THR A 280 -9.71 11.78 -30.43
N GLN A 281 -9.84 12.17 -29.17
CA GLN A 281 -8.72 12.45 -28.29
C GLN A 281 -8.56 11.34 -27.24
N THR A 282 -7.31 11.03 -26.89
CA THR A 282 -7.01 10.20 -25.73
C THR A 282 -6.95 11.08 -24.49
N LYS A 283 -7.62 10.69 -23.40
CA LYS A 283 -7.43 11.25 -22.06
C LYS A 283 -6.49 10.34 -21.29
N THR A 284 -5.37 10.86 -20.85
CA THR A 284 -4.47 10.17 -19.94
C THR A 284 -4.49 10.85 -18.57
N ILE A 285 -4.91 10.13 -17.54
CA ILE A 285 -4.89 10.62 -16.16
C ILE A 285 -3.68 10.03 -15.45
N PHE A 286 -2.82 10.88 -14.92
CA PHE A 286 -1.72 10.52 -14.03
C PHE A 286 -2.15 10.78 -12.60
N GLN A 287 -2.45 9.71 -11.87
CA GLN A 287 -2.83 9.79 -10.46
C GLN A 287 -1.68 9.34 -9.57
N TYR A 288 -0.98 10.30 -8.98
CA TYR A 288 0.09 10.03 -8.03
C TYR A 288 -0.47 9.47 -6.71
N PRO A 289 0.32 8.66 -5.97
CA PRO A 289 -0.14 8.09 -4.70
C PRO A 289 -0.53 9.18 -3.71
N LYS A 290 -1.77 9.09 -3.20
CA LYS A 290 -2.28 10.02 -2.18
C LYS A 290 -1.83 9.58 -0.79
N LEU A 291 -1.95 10.45 0.21
CA LEU A 291 -1.62 10.12 1.60
C LEU A 291 -2.34 8.85 2.08
N GLY A 292 -3.60 8.66 1.67
CA GLY A 292 -4.36 7.45 1.98
C GLY A 292 -3.73 6.18 1.39
N ASP A 293 -3.24 6.23 0.15
CA ASP A 293 -2.53 5.11 -0.48
C ASP A 293 -1.20 4.82 0.26
N LEU A 294 -0.45 5.86 0.63
CA LEU A 294 0.81 5.73 1.38
C LEU A 294 0.59 5.11 2.76
N LEU A 295 -0.40 5.61 3.50
CA LEU A 295 -0.76 5.10 4.82
C LEU A 295 -1.30 3.67 4.75
N ALA A 296 -2.07 3.31 3.72
CA ALA A 296 -2.52 1.94 3.51
C ALA A 296 -1.34 1.00 3.26
N ASN A 297 -0.36 1.42 2.45
CA ASN A 297 0.84 0.62 2.19
C ASN A 297 1.70 0.44 3.47
N ILE A 298 1.92 1.51 4.23
CA ILE A 298 2.58 1.46 5.55
C ILE A 298 1.81 0.54 6.51
N GLY A 299 0.49 0.73 6.61
CA GLY A 299 -0.38 -0.04 7.49
C GLY A 299 -0.42 -1.53 7.16
N SER A 300 -0.36 -1.89 5.88
CA SER A 300 -0.31 -3.29 5.42
C SER A 300 0.94 -4.00 5.96
N ILE A 301 2.13 -3.39 5.80
CA ILE A 301 3.39 -3.98 6.29
C ILE A 301 3.42 -4.03 7.81
N ILE A 302 2.99 -2.96 8.48
CA ILE A 302 2.87 -2.92 9.93
C ILE A 302 1.98 -4.08 10.42
N SER A 303 0.85 -4.32 9.76
CA SER A 303 -0.08 -5.41 10.12
C SER A 303 0.57 -6.78 9.97
N ILE A 304 1.37 -7.00 8.92
CA ILE A 304 2.15 -8.24 8.74
C ILE A 304 3.19 -8.39 9.85
N LEU A 305 3.93 -7.33 10.19
CA LEU A 305 4.89 -7.36 11.29
C LEU A 305 4.20 -7.66 12.63
N PHE A 306 2.99 -7.14 12.84
CA PHE A 306 2.20 -7.47 14.01
C PHE A 306 1.67 -8.90 14.01
N MET A 307 1.70 -9.68 12.92
CA MET A 307 1.41 -11.12 12.98
C MET A 307 2.47 -11.88 13.80
N PHE A 308 3.73 -11.41 13.85
CA PHE A 308 4.75 -11.99 14.72
C PHE A 308 4.38 -11.92 16.21
N LYS A 309 3.44 -11.04 16.58
CA LYS A 309 2.83 -11.01 17.92
C LYS A 309 2.36 -12.38 18.37
N TYR A 310 1.73 -13.16 17.50
CA TYR A 310 1.19 -14.47 17.88
C TYR A 310 2.30 -15.44 18.32
N ILE A 311 3.43 -15.42 17.60
CA ILE A 311 4.61 -16.22 17.95
C ILE A 311 5.18 -15.75 19.29
N ILE A 312 5.27 -14.43 19.52
CA ILE A 312 5.79 -13.86 20.77
C ILE A 312 4.88 -14.23 21.95
N ILE A 313 3.56 -14.11 21.79
CA ILE A 313 2.57 -14.51 22.80
C ILE A 313 2.74 -15.99 23.13
N TYR A 314 2.84 -16.85 22.12
CA TYR A 314 3.04 -18.28 22.32
C TYR A 314 4.35 -18.57 23.07
N MET A 315 5.46 -17.91 22.72
CA MET A 315 6.74 -18.04 23.41
C MET A 315 6.67 -17.51 24.86
N ASN A 316 5.97 -16.39 25.09
CA ASN A 316 5.75 -15.81 26.41
C ASN A 316 4.92 -16.76 27.27
N GLN A 317 3.86 -17.35 26.73
CA GLN A 317 3.03 -18.34 27.42
C GLN A 317 3.82 -19.62 27.75
N TYR A 318 4.62 -20.13 26.81
CA TYR A 318 5.50 -21.27 27.06
C TYR A 318 6.50 -20.96 28.18
N SER A 319 7.15 -19.80 28.12
CA SER A 319 8.13 -19.36 29.13
C SER A 319 7.49 -19.19 30.51
N LEU A 320 6.28 -18.63 30.56
CA LEU A 320 5.49 -18.50 31.77
C LEU A 320 5.19 -19.87 32.39
N ASN A 321 4.70 -20.82 31.58
CA ASN A 321 4.41 -22.17 32.03
C ASN A 321 5.66 -22.88 32.55
N GLN A 322 6.81 -22.74 31.87
CA GLN A 322 8.07 -23.29 32.37
C GLN A 322 8.50 -22.64 33.69
N LYS A 323 8.30 -21.32 33.84
CA LYS A 323 8.62 -20.61 35.08
C LYS A 323 7.76 -21.12 36.24
N VAL A 324 6.44 -21.21 36.06
CA VAL A 324 5.52 -21.72 37.08
C VAL A 324 5.85 -23.16 37.46
N LEU A 325 6.11 -24.02 36.47
CA LEU A 325 6.53 -25.41 36.73
C LEU A 325 7.85 -25.47 37.48
N SER A 326 8.82 -24.62 37.14
CA SER A 326 10.09 -24.53 37.86
C SER A 326 9.89 -24.08 39.31
N ASP A 327 9.08 -23.06 39.54
CA ASP A 327 8.78 -22.56 40.88
C ASP A 327 8.07 -23.63 41.72
N LEU A 328 7.15 -24.38 41.12
CA LEU A 328 6.44 -25.49 41.77
C LEU A 328 7.37 -26.68 42.05
N MET A 329 8.23 -27.07 41.10
CA MET A 329 9.26 -28.09 41.32
C MET A 329 10.18 -27.71 42.48
N ASN A 330 10.61 -26.45 42.53
CA ASN A 330 11.46 -25.93 43.60
C ASN A 330 10.78 -25.89 44.98
N LEU A 331 9.44 -25.87 45.01
CA LEU A 331 8.65 -25.94 46.24
C LEU A 331 8.59 -27.37 46.77
N TYR A 332 8.28 -28.35 45.93
CA TYR A 332 8.16 -29.76 46.34
C TYR A 332 9.50 -30.47 46.48
N TYR A 333 10.52 -30.05 45.72
CA TYR A 333 11.85 -30.64 45.70
C TYR A 333 12.92 -29.55 45.83
N PRO A 334 13.26 -29.12 47.06
CA PRO A 334 14.20 -28.01 47.28
C PRO A 334 15.58 -28.23 46.66
N GLU A 335 16.01 -29.49 46.49
CA GLU A 335 17.27 -29.88 45.86
C GLU A 335 17.39 -29.40 44.41
N PHE A 336 16.27 -29.18 43.72
CA PHE A 336 16.26 -28.62 42.36
C PHE A 336 16.86 -27.22 42.27
N LYS A 337 16.84 -26.44 43.37
CA LYS A 337 17.48 -25.11 43.43
C LYS A 337 18.99 -25.19 43.24
N ASN A 338 19.59 -26.34 43.54
CA ASN A 338 21.05 -26.54 43.48
C ASN A 338 21.52 -27.21 42.18
N ILE A 339 20.60 -27.49 41.25
CA ILE A 339 20.92 -28.11 39.96
C ILE A 339 21.35 -27.02 38.98
N LYS A 340 22.60 -27.07 38.54
CA LYS A 340 23.14 -26.18 37.49
C LYS A 340 23.24 -26.94 36.17
N ILE A 341 22.52 -26.44 35.16
CA ILE A 341 22.52 -26.98 33.79
C ILE A 341 23.36 -26.07 32.90
N ILE A 342 24.48 -26.59 32.38
CA ILE A 342 25.35 -25.86 31.46
C ILE A 342 24.99 -26.24 30.03
N LYS A 343 24.55 -25.27 29.23
CA LYS A 343 24.19 -25.44 27.82
C LYS A 343 25.23 -24.81 26.90
N ASN A 344 25.40 -25.37 25.70
CA ASN A 344 26.19 -24.73 24.65
C ASN A 344 25.38 -23.67 23.88
N TRP A 345 26.02 -22.98 22.93
CA TRP A 345 25.39 -21.97 22.07
C TRP A 345 24.24 -22.52 21.19
N ARG A 346 24.19 -23.84 20.95
CA ARG A 346 23.07 -24.54 20.28
C ARG A 346 22.00 -25.05 21.26
N PHE A 347 21.99 -24.57 22.49
CA PHE A 347 21.07 -24.96 23.57
C PHE A 347 21.13 -26.45 23.98
N LYS A 348 22.12 -27.23 23.52
CA LYS A 348 22.32 -28.61 23.99
C LYS A 348 22.95 -28.59 25.39
N VAL A 349 22.40 -29.38 26.31
CA VAL A 349 22.95 -29.56 27.65
C VAL A 349 24.27 -30.32 27.55
N THR A 350 25.33 -29.72 28.05
CA THR A 350 26.70 -30.28 28.01
C THR A 350 27.11 -30.86 29.34
N LYS A 351 26.67 -30.28 30.47
CA LYS A 351 26.95 -30.76 31.82
C LYS A 351 25.78 -30.43 32.76
N ILE A 352 25.49 -31.35 33.67
CA ILE A 352 24.51 -31.16 34.74
C ILE A 352 25.23 -31.43 36.05
N THR A 353 25.18 -30.47 36.96
CA THR A 353 25.83 -30.59 38.28
C THR A 353 24.80 -30.39 39.38
N LEU A 354 24.77 -31.31 40.33
CA LEU A 354 24.01 -31.21 41.58
C LEU A 354 25.04 -31.07 42.69
N ASN A 355 25.02 -29.96 43.44
CA ASN A 355 25.99 -29.72 44.51
C ASN A 355 27.46 -29.95 44.09
N HIS A 356 27.83 -29.53 42.87
CA HIS A 356 29.17 -29.67 42.28
C HIS A 356 29.57 -31.10 41.86
N VAL A 357 28.69 -32.09 42.04
CA VAL A 357 28.86 -33.45 41.52
C VAL A 357 28.21 -33.55 40.15
N GLN A 358 28.92 -34.14 39.18
CA GLN A 358 28.40 -34.36 37.84
C GLN A 358 27.37 -35.50 37.86
N VAL A 359 26.17 -35.23 37.38
CA VAL A 359 25.08 -36.20 37.29
C VAL A 359 25.04 -36.77 35.88
N ASP A 360 24.71 -38.06 35.75
CA ASP A 360 24.45 -38.65 34.43
C ASP A 360 23.28 -37.94 33.74
N GLN A 361 23.48 -37.58 32.48
CA GLN A 361 22.51 -36.82 31.71
C GLN A 361 21.26 -37.64 31.42
N ILE A 362 21.43 -38.93 31.09
CA ILE A 362 20.32 -39.80 30.70
C ILE A 362 19.40 -40.05 31.90
N GLU A 363 19.98 -40.37 33.05
CA GLU A 363 19.23 -40.55 34.29
C GLU A 363 18.52 -39.26 34.73
N TYR A 364 19.22 -38.12 34.66
CA TYR A 364 18.62 -36.82 34.98
C TYR A 364 17.39 -36.52 34.12
N TYR A 365 17.45 -36.73 32.80
CA TYR A 365 16.31 -36.46 31.93
C TYR A 365 15.10 -37.33 32.27
N LYS A 366 15.31 -38.61 32.60
CA LYS A 366 14.22 -39.52 33.02
C LYS A 366 13.55 -39.02 34.30
N ILE A 367 14.35 -38.61 35.29
CA ILE A 367 13.84 -38.09 36.56
C ILE A 367 13.12 -36.75 36.34
N TYR A 368 13.73 -35.84 35.58
CA TYR A 368 13.18 -34.53 35.26
C TYR A 368 11.83 -34.65 34.55
N ASP A 369 11.72 -35.49 33.51
CA ASP A 369 10.47 -35.67 32.78
C ASP A 369 9.37 -36.28 33.64
N LYS A 370 9.71 -37.22 34.52
CA LYS A 370 8.77 -37.79 35.49
C LYS A 370 8.24 -36.71 36.44
N ILE A 371 9.13 -35.94 37.06
CA ILE A 371 8.77 -34.87 38.01
C ILE A 371 7.96 -33.79 37.30
N LYS A 372 8.39 -33.36 36.11
CA LYS A 372 7.68 -32.37 35.30
C LYS A 372 6.24 -32.81 35.00
N LYS A 373 6.03 -34.06 34.57
CA LYS A 373 4.68 -34.60 34.33
C LYS A 373 3.83 -34.61 35.61
N GLN A 374 4.40 -35.02 36.74
CA GLN A 374 3.70 -34.98 38.02
C GLN A 374 3.32 -33.55 38.43
N MET A 375 4.23 -32.59 38.27
CA MET A 375 3.97 -31.19 38.61
C MET A 375 2.93 -30.56 37.67
N GLN A 376 2.93 -30.91 36.38
CA GLN A 376 1.89 -30.51 35.42
C GLN A 376 0.52 -31.04 35.81
N GLN A 377 0.43 -32.31 36.23
CA GLN A 377 -0.81 -32.89 36.74
C GLN A 377 -1.28 -32.18 38.01
N LYS A 378 -0.35 -31.86 38.93
CA LYS A 378 -0.67 -31.13 40.16
C LYS A 378 -1.17 -29.70 39.92
N LEU A 379 -0.63 -29.01 38.92
CA LEU A 379 -1.01 -27.65 38.54
C LEU A 379 -2.37 -27.60 37.79
N SER A 380 -2.88 -28.75 37.33
CA SER A 380 -4.17 -28.83 36.66
C SER A 380 -5.28 -28.30 37.57
N TYR A 381 -6.16 -27.47 37.02
CA TYR A 381 -7.29 -26.90 37.74
C TYR A 381 -8.14 -27.98 38.43
N MET A 382 -8.37 -29.11 37.76
CA MET A 382 -9.11 -30.24 38.33
C MET A 382 -8.39 -30.85 39.54
N ASN A 383 -7.06 -30.92 39.51
CA ASN A 383 -6.30 -31.44 40.64
C ASN A 383 -6.28 -30.44 41.80
N LEU A 384 -6.17 -29.14 41.52
CA LEU A 384 -6.28 -28.10 42.56
C LEU A 384 -7.64 -28.14 43.26
N LEU A 385 -8.74 -28.24 42.50
CA LEU A 385 -10.09 -28.43 43.06
C LEU A 385 -10.20 -29.70 43.89
N TYR A 386 -9.62 -30.80 43.41
CA TYR A 386 -9.61 -32.08 44.12
C TYR A 386 -8.83 -32.03 45.45
N GLU A 387 -7.66 -31.39 45.46
CA GLU A 387 -6.87 -31.23 46.69
C GLU A 387 -7.58 -30.32 47.70
N ILE A 388 -8.19 -29.23 47.24
CA ILE A 388 -9.01 -28.34 48.08
C ILE A 388 -10.19 -29.10 48.68
N SER A 389 -10.91 -29.90 47.88
CA SER A 389 -12.05 -30.68 48.37
C SER A 389 -11.62 -31.75 49.37
N ARG A 390 -10.47 -32.40 49.18
CA ARG A 390 -9.88 -33.32 50.17
C ARG A 390 -9.51 -32.63 51.47
N ILE A 391 -8.86 -31.46 51.41
CA ILE A 391 -8.55 -30.66 52.59
C ILE A 391 -9.84 -30.32 53.33
N TYR A 392 -10.89 -29.91 52.62
CA TYR A 392 -12.21 -29.68 53.21
C TYR A 392 -12.77 -30.93 53.91
N LEU A 393 -12.73 -32.10 53.27
CA LEU A 393 -13.19 -33.35 53.87
C LEU A 393 -12.38 -33.75 55.12
N ILE A 394 -11.07 -33.54 55.12
CA ILE A 394 -10.19 -33.78 56.29
C ILE A 394 -10.53 -32.80 57.42
N ILE A 395 -10.71 -31.52 57.09
CA ILE A 395 -11.11 -30.51 58.06
C ILE A 395 -12.47 -30.88 58.67
N ARG A 396 -13.43 -31.32 57.84
CA ARG A 396 -14.75 -31.78 58.23
C ARG A 396 -14.75 -33.06 59.08
N SER A 397 -13.81 -33.97 58.86
CA SER A 397 -13.72 -35.18 59.68
C SER A 397 -13.17 -34.90 61.09
N ILE A 398 -12.45 -33.80 61.26
CA ILE A 398 -11.83 -33.41 62.55
C ILE A 398 -12.70 -32.38 63.29
N LYS A 399 -13.50 -31.59 62.58
CA LYS A 399 -14.23 -30.44 63.12
C LYS A 399 -15.74 -30.61 63.01
N LEU A 400 -16.45 -30.27 64.09
CA LEU A 400 -17.90 -30.22 64.09
C LEU A 400 -18.41 -29.13 63.12
N ARG A 401 -19.57 -29.38 62.50
CA ARG A 401 -20.20 -28.48 61.51
C ARG A 401 -20.28 -27.03 61.99
N ASP A 402 -20.62 -26.82 63.25
CA ASP A 402 -20.75 -25.48 63.84
C ASP A 402 -19.41 -24.75 63.98
N GLU A 403 -18.29 -25.46 64.16
CA GLU A 403 -16.96 -24.86 64.19
C GLU A 403 -16.53 -24.38 62.79
N LEU A 404 -16.91 -25.14 61.75
CA LEU A 404 -16.67 -24.73 60.36
C LEU A 404 -17.52 -23.53 59.97
N LEU A 405 -18.79 -23.51 60.38
CA LEU A 405 -19.66 -22.34 60.17
C LEU A 405 -19.11 -21.09 60.89
N LYS A 406 -18.59 -21.25 62.11
CA LYS A 406 -17.90 -20.16 62.82
C LYS A 406 -16.64 -19.70 62.09
N SER A 407 -15.91 -20.59 61.40
CA SER A 407 -14.73 -20.19 60.62
C SER A 407 -15.08 -19.23 59.47
N HIS A 408 -16.26 -19.36 58.86
CA HIS A 408 -16.75 -18.41 57.86
C HIS A 408 -17.08 -17.03 58.45
N GLN A 409 -17.34 -16.95 59.75
CA GLN A 409 -17.57 -15.70 60.50
C GLN A 409 -16.27 -15.08 61.05
N ILE A 410 -15.18 -15.85 61.14
CA ILE A 410 -13.84 -15.36 61.49
C ILE A 410 -13.21 -14.72 60.25
N GLY A 411 -13.58 -13.47 59.97
CA GLY A 411 -12.86 -12.63 59.01
C GLY A 411 -11.52 -12.14 59.58
N ILE A 412 -10.65 -11.62 58.71
CA ILE A 412 -9.54 -10.76 59.15
C ILE A 412 -10.18 -9.56 59.85
N LYS A 413 -10.06 -9.48 61.19
CA LYS A 413 -10.60 -8.35 61.95
C LYS A 413 -9.96 -7.07 61.42
N LEU A 414 -10.80 -6.14 60.97
CA LEU A 414 -10.37 -4.77 60.72
C LEU A 414 -9.86 -4.23 62.05
N ASN A 415 -8.53 -4.14 62.18
CA ASN A 415 -7.89 -3.51 63.32
C ASN A 415 -7.99 -2.00 63.13
N LEU A 416 -9.23 -1.51 63.06
CA LEU A 416 -9.52 -0.10 63.26
C LEU A 416 -9.36 0.12 64.76
N SER A 417 -8.47 1.02 65.14
CA SER A 417 -8.36 1.51 66.52
C SER A 417 -9.62 2.31 66.85
N THR A 418 -10.77 1.65 66.88
CA THR A 418 -12.00 2.23 67.38
C THR A 418 -12.01 2.00 68.88
N VAL A 419 -12.02 3.14 69.56
CA VAL A 419 -12.24 3.33 70.99
C VAL A 419 -13.41 2.47 71.46
N LYS A 420 -13.30 2.04 72.72
CA LYS A 420 -14.24 1.26 73.54
C LYS A 420 -15.72 1.61 73.34
N GLU A 421 -16.55 0.64 73.74
CA GLU A 421 -18.03 0.56 73.80
C GLU A 421 -18.55 -0.32 72.64
N ASP A 422 -19.16 -1.50 72.83
CA ASP A 422 -19.99 -1.96 73.93
C ASP A 422 -19.95 -3.48 74.18
N ASN A 423 -20.09 -3.81 75.46
CA ASN A 423 -20.42 -5.12 75.99
C ASN A 423 -21.91 -5.43 75.75
N TYR A 424 -22.29 -5.93 74.58
CA TYR A 424 -23.57 -6.62 74.42
C TYR A 424 -23.46 -7.67 73.32
N LEU A 425 -22.93 -8.86 73.64
CA LEU A 425 -23.24 -10.15 72.98
C LEU A 425 -22.53 -11.29 73.72
N SER A 426 -22.75 -11.36 75.03
CA SER A 426 -22.54 -12.56 75.83
C SER A 426 -23.90 -13.07 76.27
N ASN A 427 -24.51 -13.96 75.48
CA ASN A 427 -25.34 -15.08 75.95
C ASN A 427 -26.07 -15.73 74.78
N TYR A 428 -25.46 -16.76 74.21
CA TYR A 428 -26.21 -17.94 73.78
C TYR A 428 -25.46 -19.16 74.30
N ARG A 429 -25.72 -19.48 75.58
CA ARG A 429 -25.56 -20.84 76.10
C ARG A 429 -26.69 -21.66 75.49
N SER A 430 -26.39 -22.48 74.49
CA SER A 430 -27.23 -23.62 74.17
C SER A 430 -26.78 -24.79 75.04
N ASP A 431 -27.43 -24.93 76.20
CA ASP A 431 -27.49 -26.20 76.91
C ASP A 431 -28.30 -27.19 76.06
N GLN A 432 -27.60 -27.98 75.24
CA GLN A 432 -28.12 -29.25 74.73
C GLN A 432 -27.08 -30.33 75.00
N LYS A 433 -27.38 -31.15 76.02
CA LYS A 433 -26.78 -32.47 76.19
C LYS A 433 -27.11 -33.29 74.95
N ILE A 434 -26.16 -33.40 74.03
CA ILE A 434 -26.23 -34.40 72.95
C ILE A 434 -25.57 -35.66 73.49
N ASN A 435 -26.42 -36.66 73.74
CA ASN A 435 -26.01 -38.03 73.96
C ASN A 435 -25.10 -38.47 72.81
N THR A 436 -23.90 -38.93 73.16
CA THR A 436 -23.04 -39.76 72.33
C THR A 436 -23.77 -41.01 71.86
N GLN A 437 -24.33 -40.96 70.66
CA GLN A 437 -24.42 -42.10 69.76
C GLN A 437 -23.90 -41.62 68.40
N ALA A 438 -22.80 -42.22 67.96
CA ALA A 438 -22.18 -41.94 66.69
C ALA A 438 -23.14 -42.35 65.57
N GLU A 439 -23.92 -41.40 65.06
CA GLU A 439 -24.56 -41.57 63.76
C GLU A 439 -23.46 -41.66 62.69
N PRO A 440 -23.58 -42.57 61.72
CA PRO A 440 -22.61 -42.69 60.64
C PRO A 440 -22.56 -41.37 59.88
N PHE A 441 -21.35 -40.81 59.74
CA PHE A 441 -21.07 -39.59 58.99
C PHE A 441 -21.46 -39.78 57.52
N ILE A 442 -22.67 -39.40 57.16
CA ILE A 442 -23.17 -39.34 55.78
C ILE A 442 -23.10 -37.87 55.34
N LEU A 443 -22.49 -37.63 54.18
CA LEU A 443 -22.51 -36.32 53.52
C LEU A 443 -23.95 -36.01 53.08
N ASN A 444 -24.55 -34.95 53.63
CA ASN A 444 -25.89 -34.48 53.24
C ASN A 444 -25.78 -33.40 52.15
N GLU A 445 -26.85 -33.12 51.41
CA GLU A 445 -26.87 -32.11 50.34
C GLU A 445 -26.43 -30.71 50.81
N ASP A 446 -26.75 -30.35 52.06
CA ASP A 446 -26.30 -29.09 52.70
C ASP A 446 -24.78 -28.94 52.81
N ASP A 447 -24.04 -30.05 52.73
CA ASP A 447 -22.59 -30.11 52.89
C ASP A 447 -21.86 -29.83 51.58
N ALA A 448 -22.53 -30.10 50.45
CA ALA A 448 -22.10 -29.70 49.12
C ALA A 448 -22.23 -28.17 48.96
N GLU A 449 -23.24 -27.56 49.59
CA GLU A 449 -23.43 -26.09 49.60
C GLU A 449 -22.42 -25.34 50.48
N LEU A 450 -21.70 -26.01 51.39
CA LEU A 450 -20.69 -25.34 52.22
C LEU A 450 -19.48 -24.85 51.40
N LEU A 451 -19.27 -25.42 50.21
CA LEU A 451 -18.22 -25.03 49.26
C LEU A 451 -18.72 -24.05 48.20
N SER A 452 -20.03 -23.78 48.13
CA SER A 452 -20.57 -22.83 47.15
C SER A 452 -20.60 -21.41 47.71
N LEU A 453 -20.10 -20.47 46.92
CA LEU A 453 -20.13 -19.02 47.21
C LEU A 453 -21.55 -18.48 47.49
N SER A 454 -22.60 -19.21 47.09
CA SER A 454 -24.01 -18.86 47.24
C SER A 454 -24.44 -18.62 48.70
N LYS A 455 -23.86 -19.30 49.69
CA LYS A 455 -24.28 -19.14 51.09
C LYS A 455 -23.85 -17.80 51.71
N ARG A 456 -22.83 -17.14 51.12
CA ARG A 456 -22.37 -15.80 51.56
C ARG A 456 -23.36 -14.69 51.20
N GLY A 457 -24.17 -14.89 50.15
CA GLY A 457 -25.25 -13.98 49.77
C GLY A 457 -26.46 -14.08 50.71
N ASN A 458 -26.81 -15.29 51.17
CA ASN A 458 -28.02 -15.50 51.95
C ASN A 458 -27.96 -14.99 53.41
N GLN A 459 -26.77 -14.77 53.97
CA GLN A 459 -26.61 -14.10 55.28
C GLN A 459 -26.59 -12.57 55.21
N LYS A 460 -26.46 -11.97 54.01
CA LYS A 460 -26.49 -10.51 53.84
C LYS A 460 -27.89 -9.90 53.83
N TYR A 461 -28.95 -10.71 53.81
CA TYR A 461 -30.32 -10.22 53.71
C TYR A 461 -30.95 -9.73 55.02
N ILE A 462 -30.20 -9.60 56.11
CA ILE A 462 -30.75 -9.11 57.39
C ILE A 462 -30.48 -7.62 57.64
N GLU A 463 -29.52 -6.99 56.94
CA GLU A 463 -29.31 -5.53 57.03
C GLU A 463 -28.89 -4.96 55.67
N THR A 464 -29.85 -4.69 54.78
CA THR A 464 -29.62 -3.85 53.60
C THR A 464 -30.07 -2.42 53.89
N ILE A 465 -29.15 -1.46 53.72
CA ILE A 465 -29.48 -0.04 53.61
C ILE A 465 -30.14 0.16 52.23
N PRO A 466 -31.23 0.93 52.08
CA PRO A 466 -32.12 0.85 50.91
C PRO A 466 -31.57 1.30 49.55
N GLU A 467 -30.28 1.66 49.41
CA GLU A 467 -29.74 2.29 48.19
C GLU A 467 -28.34 1.82 47.77
N GLU A 468 -27.90 0.63 48.17
CA GLU A 468 -26.62 0.08 47.66
C GLU A 468 -26.84 -0.67 46.34
N ILE A 469 -26.37 -0.10 45.22
CA ILE A 469 -26.40 -0.74 43.91
C ILE A 469 -25.39 -1.90 43.89
N TYR A 470 -25.91 -3.11 43.95
CA TYR A 470 -25.14 -4.34 43.79
C TYR A 470 -24.78 -4.56 42.32
N ASN A 471 -23.52 -4.33 41.95
CA ASN A 471 -22.96 -4.82 40.68
C ASN A 471 -22.43 -6.24 40.88
N GLU A 472 -23.32 -7.25 40.81
CA GLU A 472 -22.91 -8.65 40.65
C GLU A 472 -22.46 -8.88 39.20
N VAL A 473 -21.21 -8.57 38.90
CA VAL A 473 -20.58 -9.12 37.70
C VAL A 473 -20.10 -10.53 38.06
N ASP A 474 -20.97 -11.51 37.81
CA ASP A 474 -20.66 -12.92 37.98
C ASP A 474 -19.65 -13.38 36.89
N TYR A 475 -18.37 -13.36 37.27
CA TYR A 475 -17.23 -13.75 36.44
C TYR A 475 -17.34 -15.17 35.87
N TYR A 476 -18.21 -16.01 36.43
CA TYR A 476 -18.41 -17.40 35.99
C TYR A 476 -19.20 -17.49 34.68
N TYR A 477 -20.16 -16.58 34.45
CA TYR A 477 -20.97 -16.59 33.22
C TYR A 477 -20.21 -16.03 32.01
N LEU A 478 -19.29 -15.09 32.21
CA LEU A 478 -18.49 -14.47 31.14
C LEU A 478 -17.45 -15.40 30.51
N ASN A 479 -17.05 -16.47 31.20
CA ASN A 479 -16.00 -17.39 30.75
C ASN A 479 -16.52 -18.77 30.31
N LYS A 480 -17.83 -18.91 30.12
CA LYS A 480 -18.40 -20.14 29.57
C LYS A 480 -18.15 -20.19 28.06
N ILE A 481 -17.21 -21.02 27.65
CA ILE A 481 -17.03 -21.40 26.23
C ILE A 481 -18.23 -22.27 25.84
N ILE A 482 -18.95 -21.87 24.78
CA ILE A 482 -20.02 -22.67 24.13
C ILE A 482 -19.39 -23.75 23.26
#